data_AF-A0A2E4JQ05-F1
#
_entry.id   AF-A0A2E4JQ05-F1
#
_cell.length_a   1.000
_cell.length_b   1.000
_cell.length_c   1.000
_cell.angle_alpha   90.00
_cell.angle_beta   90.00
_cell.angle_gamma   90.00
#
_symmetry.space_group_name_H-M   'P 1'
#
loop_
_entity.id
_entity.type
_entity.pdbx_description
1 polymer ?
#
loop_
_entity_poly.entity_id
_entity_poly.type
_entity_poly.pdbx_seq_one_letter_code
_entity_poly.pdbx_strand_id
1 'polypeptide(L)'
;MDYRIKIMKLTRGKIVIIPIFVIIFVGLVSLVAFTEWEEAEINPNVGVILENVKMKKIDDDNPDRMIVRVDLAVFNNTERTLAISRIGYYLYANEILVGRGSLSFADIPLSGRAPIFSGSSTALSSEMQLPKSPEVMEIWSKLLNNDTEGVTWRADGVVQIETAFSIIEKDFNSSL
;
A
#
# COMPACT_ATOMS: atom_id res chain seq x y z
N MET A 1 4.46 57.50 38.37
CA MET A 1 4.79 56.54 37.31
C MET A 1 3.46 55.94 36.85
N ASP A 2 2.83 56.57 35.86
CA ASP A 2 1.47 56.24 35.42
C ASP A 2 1.51 55.16 34.34
N TYR A 3 1.10 53.94 34.67
CA TYR A 3 0.86 52.87 33.69
C TYR A 3 -0.53 53.05 33.07
N ARG A 4 -0.61 53.75 31.92
CA ARG A 4 -1.83 53.77 31.12
C ARG A 4 -1.93 52.49 30.29
N ILE A 5 -2.83 51.59 30.67
CA ILE A 5 -3.22 50.43 29.88
C ILE A 5 -3.90 50.92 28.60
N LYS A 6 -3.24 50.76 27.46
CA LYS A 6 -3.77 51.12 26.14
C LYS A 6 -4.75 50.02 25.69
N ILE A 7 -6.03 50.17 26.04
CA ILE A 7 -7.08 49.26 25.56
C ILE A 7 -7.28 49.50 24.06
N MET A 8 -6.82 48.54 23.24
CA MET A 8 -6.91 48.61 21.79
C MET A 8 -8.36 48.38 21.36
N LYS A 9 -9.03 49.41 20.80
CA LYS A 9 -10.39 49.28 20.27
C LYS A 9 -10.38 48.39 19.02
N LEU A 10 -10.97 47.19 19.09
CA LEU A 10 -11.21 46.35 17.91
C LEU A 10 -12.22 47.04 16.98
N THR A 11 -11.83 47.27 15.72
CA THR A 11 -12.73 47.74 14.67
C THR A 11 -13.71 46.62 14.29
N ARG A 12 -14.95 46.97 13.90
CA ARG A 12 -16.01 46.00 13.55
C ARG A 12 -15.57 44.90 12.56
N GLY A 13 -14.70 45.23 11.60
CA GLY A 13 -14.09 44.24 10.70
C GLY A 13 -13.24 43.19 11.42
N LYS A 14 -12.44 43.57 12.43
CA LYS A 14 -11.62 42.62 13.22
C LYS A 14 -12.47 41.67 14.08
N ILE A 15 -13.64 42.13 14.53
CA ILE A 15 -14.59 41.31 15.31
C ILE A 15 -15.22 40.21 14.45
N VAL A 16 -15.38 40.42 13.15
CA VAL A 16 -15.91 39.41 12.21
C VAL A 16 -14.80 38.53 11.63
N ILE A 17 -13.63 39.11 11.38
CA ILE A 17 -12.50 38.39 10.77
C ILE A 17 -11.88 37.37 11.73
N ILE A 18 -11.69 37.71 13.00
CA ILE A 18 -11.09 36.80 14.00
C ILE A 18 -11.87 35.47 14.13
N PRO A 19 -13.20 35.44 14.34
CA PRO A 19 -13.92 34.17 14.46
C PRO A 19 -13.90 33.35 13.16
N ILE A 20 -13.89 34.00 11.98
CA ILE A 20 -13.73 33.29 10.70
C ILE A 20 -12.37 32.58 10.64
N PHE A 21 -11.29 33.27 10.98
CA PHE A 21 -9.95 32.66 11.02
C PHE A 21 -9.88 31.52 12.03
N VAL A 22 -10.53 31.65 13.19
CA VAL A 22 -10.60 30.57 14.19
C VAL A 22 -11.33 29.35 13.62
N ILE A 23 -12.46 29.52 12.93
CA ILE A 23 -13.20 28.41 12.32
C ILE A 23 -12.37 27.71 11.25
N ILE A 24 -11.73 28.46 10.35
CA ILE A 24 -10.86 27.89 9.31
C ILE A 24 -9.70 27.13 9.96
N PHE A 25 -9.07 27.72 10.98
CA PHE A 25 -7.96 27.10 11.68
C PHE A 25 -8.37 25.79 12.35
N VAL A 26 -9.49 25.78 13.08
CA VAL A 26 -10.03 24.56 13.69
C VAL A 26 -10.35 23.51 12.62
N GLY A 27 -10.98 23.89 11.51
CA GLY A 27 -11.28 22.98 10.42
C GLY A 27 -10.03 22.33 9.80
N LEU A 28 -8.97 23.11 9.58
CA LEU A 28 -7.70 22.59 9.05
C LEU A 28 -7.02 21.65 10.05
N VAL A 29 -6.99 22.01 11.34
CA VAL A 29 -6.43 21.14 12.38
C VAL A 29 -7.22 19.85 12.51
N SER A 30 -8.56 19.91 12.45
CA SER A 30 -9.41 18.73 12.47
C SER A 30 -9.18 17.80 11.27
N LEU A 31 -8.90 18.34 10.08
CA LEU A 31 -8.61 17.53 8.90
C LEU A 31 -7.30 16.74 9.06
N VAL A 32 -6.24 17.39 9.55
CA VAL A 32 -4.95 16.72 9.81
C VAL A 32 -5.10 15.65 10.89
N ALA A 33 -5.78 15.97 11.99
CA ALA A 33 -6.05 15.01 13.06
C ALA A 33 -6.89 13.82 12.57
N PHE A 34 -7.81 14.05 11.62
CA PHE A 34 -8.60 12.99 11.01
C PHE A 34 -7.74 12.04 10.18
N THR A 35 -6.82 12.54 9.36
CA THR A 35 -5.94 11.68 8.56
C THR A 35 -4.98 10.86 9.43
N GLU A 36 -4.45 11.45 10.51
CA GLU A 36 -3.62 10.72 11.49
C GLU A 36 -4.42 9.62 12.19
N TRP A 37 -5.69 9.88 12.52
CA TRP A 37 -6.57 8.89 13.10
C TRP A 37 -6.91 7.75 12.13
N GLU A 38 -7.16 8.05 10.85
CA GLU A 38 -7.35 7.03 9.82
C GLU A 38 -6.13 6.12 9.69
N GLU A 39 -4.93 6.70 9.64
CA GLU A 39 -3.69 5.94 9.57
C GLU A 39 -3.51 5.04 10.80
N ALA A 40 -3.77 5.55 12.00
CA ALA A 40 -3.70 4.79 13.24
C ALA A 40 -4.72 3.63 13.29
N GLU A 41 -5.87 3.76 12.64
CA GLU A 41 -6.88 2.69 12.51
C GLU A 41 -6.47 1.66 11.44
N ILE A 42 -5.98 2.12 10.29
CA ILE A 42 -5.71 1.26 9.12
C ILE A 42 -4.41 0.47 9.28
N ASN A 43 -3.33 1.11 9.78
CA ASN A 43 -2.02 0.49 9.89
C ASN A 43 -2.00 -0.85 10.65
N PRO A 44 -2.65 -1.03 11.81
CA PRO A 44 -2.64 -2.33 12.50
C PRO A 44 -3.65 -3.34 11.92
N ASN A 45 -4.65 -2.89 11.15
CA ASN A 45 -5.81 -3.71 10.78
C ASN A 45 -5.85 -4.14 9.31
N VAL A 46 -5.01 -3.55 8.47
CA VAL A 46 -4.87 -3.93 7.06
C VAL A 46 -3.47 -4.49 6.86
N GLY A 47 -3.35 -5.55 6.06
CA GLY A 47 -2.04 -6.09 5.71
C GLY A 47 -2.08 -6.93 4.44
N VAL A 48 -0.89 -7.33 4.02
CA VAL A 48 -0.66 -8.09 2.79
C VAL A 48 0.03 -9.39 3.16
N ILE A 49 -0.46 -10.50 2.60
CA ILE A 49 0.17 -11.81 2.72
C ILE A 49 0.54 -12.34 1.33
N LEU A 50 1.67 -13.03 1.25
CA LEU A 50 2.07 -13.81 0.10
C LEU A 50 1.36 -15.17 0.17
N GLU A 51 0.51 -15.46 -0.81
CA GLU A 51 -0.27 -16.71 -0.83
C GLU A 51 0.39 -17.78 -1.70
N ASN A 52 0.96 -17.39 -2.84
CA ASN A 52 1.53 -18.35 -3.78
C ASN A 52 2.53 -17.69 -4.73
N VAL A 53 3.52 -18.48 -5.16
CA VAL A 53 4.43 -18.13 -6.25
C VAL A 53 4.55 -19.33 -7.17
N LYS A 54 4.19 -19.16 -8.45
CA LYS A 54 4.21 -20.25 -9.42
C LYS A 54 4.65 -19.80 -10.81
N MET A 55 5.25 -20.72 -11.55
CA MET A 55 5.53 -20.52 -12.96
C MET A 55 4.21 -20.41 -13.74
N LYS A 56 4.14 -19.45 -14.65
CA LYS A 56 3.06 -19.35 -15.65
C LYS A 56 3.51 -19.91 -17.01
N LYS A 57 4.64 -19.41 -17.52
CA LYS A 57 5.26 -19.85 -18.78
C LYS A 57 6.70 -19.37 -18.89
N ILE A 58 7.43 -19.89 -19.87
CA ILE A 58 8.65 -19.22 -20.37
C ILE A 58 8.22 -18.04 -21.24
N ASP A 59 9.00 -16.96 -21.22
CA ASP A 59 8.75 -15.79 -22.06
C ASP A 59 8.94 -16.16 -23.54
N ASP A 60 7.95 -15.84 -24.36
CA ASP A 60 7.91 -16.24 -25.78
C ASP A 60 9.00 -15.50 -26.58
N ASP A 61 9.37 -14.29 -26.15
CA ASP A 61 10.36 -13.45 -26.81
C ASP A 61 11.79 -13.70 -26.28
N ASN A 62 11.92 -14.29 -25.08
CA ASN A 62 13.22 -14.54 -24.46
C ASN A 62 13.21 -15.81 -23.59
N PRO A 63 13.78 -16.93 -24.06
CA PRO A 63 13.77 -18.20 -23.33
C PRO A 63 14.61 -18.17 -22.03
N ASP A 64 15.46 -17.16 -21.83
CA ASP A 64 16.19 -16.93 -20.58
C ASP A 64 15.37 -16.12 -19.56
N ARG A 65 14.06 -15.99 -19.77
CA ARG A 65 13.11 -15.38 -18.82
C ARG A 65 11.91 -16.28 -18.60
N MET A 66 11.51 -16.41 -17.34
CA MET A 66 10.30 -17.11 -16.93
C MET A 66 9.27 -16.09 -16.44
N ILE A 67 8.03 -16.19 -16.90
CA ILE A 67 6.91 -15.44 -16.34
C ILE A 67 6.42 -16.18 -15.09
N VAL A 68 6.55 -15.51 -13.94
CA VAL A 68 6.12 -16.01 -12.64
C VAL A 68 4.91 -15.22 -12.19
N ARG A 69 3.89 -15.93 -11.70
CA ARG A 69 2.71 -15.36 -11.06
C ARG A 69 2.92 -15.35 -9.55
N VAL A 70 2.72 -14.20 -8.95
CA VAL A 70 2.75 -13.96 -7.50
C VAL A 70 1.34 -13.61 -7.06
N ASP A 71 0.78 -14.46 -6.21
CA ASP A 71 -0.55 -14.26 -5.64
C ASP A 71 -0.39 -13.68 -4.22
N LEU A 72 -1.02 -12.52 -4.01
CA LEU A 72 -1.03 -11.77 -2.76
C LEU A 72 -2.48 -11.68 -2.27
N ALA A 73 -2.71 -11.75 -0.96
CA ALA A 73 -3.99 -11.41 -0.36
C ALA A 73 -3.84 -10.15 0.48
N VAL A 74 -4.78 -9.22 0.30
CA VAL A 74 -4.87 -8.02 1.14
C VAL A 74 -6.07 -8.13 2.03
N PHE A 75 -5.83 -8.24 3.34
CA PHE A 75 -6.88 -8.37 4.34
C PHE A 75 -7.22 -7.00 4.93
N ASN A 76 -8.49 -6.80 5.22
CA ASN A 76 -9.01 -5.58 5.85
C ASN A 76 -9.87 -5.95 7.06
N ASN A 77 -9.30 -5.78 8.26
CA ASN A 77 -10.02 -6.00 9.53
C ASN A 77 -10.67 -4.72 10.08
N THR A 78 -10.69 -3.63 9.31
CA THR A 78 -11.42 -2.40 9.69
C THR A 78 -12.91 -2.55 9.41
N GLU A 79 -13.72 -1.64 9.94
CA GLU A 79 -15.17 -1.55 9.63
C GLU A 79 -15.46 -0.87 8.28
N ARG A 80 -14.43 -0.40 7.57
CA ARG A 80 -14.55 0.40 6.35
C ARG A 80 -14.24 -0.42 5.11
N THR A 81 -14.81 -0.03 3.98
CA THR A 81 -14.33 -0.51 2.68
C THR A 81 -13.17 0.37 2.22
N LEU A 82 -12.09 -0.26 1.79
CA LEU A 82 -10.86 0.42 1.36
C LEU A 82 -10.58 0.13 -0.11
N ALA A 83 -9.72 0.93 -0.73
CA ALA A 83 -9.20 0.65 -2.07
C ALA A 83 -7.67 0.60 -2.05
N ILE A 84 -7.09 -0.13 -2.99
CA ILE A 84 -5.63 -0.13 -3.20
C ILE A 84 -5.34 0.76 -4.40
N SER A 85 -4.42 1.70 -4.26
CA SER A 85 -3.93 2.52 -5.37
C SER A 85 -2.71 1.89 -6.03
N ARG A 86 -1.81 1.32 -5.23
CA ARG A 86 -0.60 0.65 -5.69
C ARG A 86 -0.14 -0.41 -4.71
N ILE A 87 0.47 -1.45 -5.23
CA ILE A 87 1.31 -2.35 -4.46
C ILE A 87 2.62 -2.55 -5.22
N GLY A 88 3.75 -2.46 -4.51
CA GLY A 88 5.07 -2.69 -5.06
C GLY A 88 5.86 -3.57 -4.09
N TYR A 89 6.56 -4.57 -4.62
CA TYR A 89 7.29 -5.53 -3.79
C TYR A 89 8.54 -6.06 -4.48
N TYR A 90 9.51 -6.45 -3.65
CA TYR A 90 10.63 -7.30 -3.98
C TYR A 90 10.29 -8.73 -3.60
N LEU A 91 10.54 -9.66 -4.52
CA LEU A 91 10.35 -11.08 -4.28
C LEU A 91 11.71 -11.73 -4.06
N TYR A 92 11.80 -12.51 -2.99
CA TYR A 92 12.96 -13.30 -2.62
C TYR A 92 12.60 -14.79 -2.66
N ALA A 93 13.55 -15.60 -3.10
CA ALA A 93 13.49 -17.05 -3.10
C ALA A 93 14.76 -17.58 -2.44
N ASN A 94 14.65 -18.37 -1.36
CA ASN A 94 15.80 -18.83 -0.58
C ASN A 94 16.77 -17.68 -0.20
N GLU A 95 16.21 -16.55 0.24
CA GLU A 95 16.92 -15.29 0.55
C GLU A 95 17.61 -14.58 -0.63
N ILE A 96 17.49 -15.11 -1.86
CA ILE A 96 18.01 -14.47 -3.08
C ILE A 96 16.93 -13.55 -3.66
N LEU A 97 17.27 -12.29 -3.92
CA LEU A 97 16.39 -11.38 -4.63
C LEU A 97 16.18 -11.87 -6.06
N VAL A 98 14.95 -12.26 -6.39
CA VAL A 98 14.62 -12.81 -7.72
C VAL A 98 13.97 -11.79 -8.65
N GLY A 99 13.46 -10.68 -8.10
CA GLY A 99 12.99 -9.55 -8.88
C GLY A 99 12.01 -8.68 -8.13
N ARG A 100 11.29 -7.83 -8.87
CA ARG A 100 10.29 -6.91 -8.34
C ARG A 100 8.97 -7.03 -9.11
N GLY A 101 7.87 -6.89 -8.41
CA GLY A 101 6.54 -6.77 -9.01
C GLY A 101 5.84 -5.49 -8.57
N SER A 102 4.88 -5.04 -9.37
CA SER A 102 4.01 -3.94 -8.98
C SER A 102 2.65 -4.04 -9.68
N LEU A 103 1.59 -3.73 -8.96
CA LEU A 103 0.26 -3.47 -9.50
C LEU A 103 -0.08 -2.01 -9.20
N SER A 104 -0.58 -1.30 -10.22
CA SER A 104 -1.01 0.09 -10.09
C SER A 104 -2.46 0.18 -10.56
N PHE A 105 -3.32 0.66 -9.67
CA PHE A 105 -4.71 0.99 -9.95
C PHE A 105 -4.93 2.50 -9.89
N ALA A 106 -3.86 3.30 -9.73
CA ALA A 106 -3.90 4.75 -9.63
C ALA A 106 -4.67 5.41 -10.80
N ASP A 107 -4.54 4.85 -12.01
CA ASP A 107 -5.20 5.36 -13.23
C ASP A 107 -6.69 4.97 -13.34
N ILE A 108 -7.18 4.16 -12.40
CA ILE A 108 -8.59 3.76 -12.31
C ILE A 108 -9.27 4.65 -11.26
N PRO A 109 -10.43 5.26 -11.57
CA PRO A 109 -11.20 5.99 -10.57
C PRO A 109 -11.52 5.11 -9.36
N LEU A 110 -11.57 5.68 -8.15
CA LEU A 110 -11.83 4.94 -6.91
C LEU A 110 -13.04 4.00 -6.99
N SER A 111 -14.15 4.46 -7.59
CA SER A 111 -15.37 3.66 -7.77
C SER A 111 -15.22 2.46 -8.71
N GLY A 112 -14.15 2.41 -9.51
CA GLY A 112 -13.85 1.32 -10.45
C GLY A 112 -12.73 0.39 -9.98
N ARG A 113 -12.08 0.67 -8.84
CA ARG A 113 -11.04 -0.19 -8.27
C ARG A 113 -11.66 -1.36 -7.54
N ALA A 114 -10.92 -2.46 -7.45
CA ALA A 114 -11.32 -3.60 -6.64
C ALA A 114 -11.43 -3.15 -5.16
N PRO A 115 -12.62 -3.25 -4.53
CA PRO A 115 -12.80 -2.88 -3.15
C PRO A 115 -12.23 -3.95 -2.22
N ILE A 116 -11.60 -3.53 -1.13
CA ILE A 116 -11.25 -4.40 0.00
C ILE A 116 -12.36 -4.24 1.04
N PHE A 117 -13.31 -5.16 1.05
CA PHE A 117 -14.44 -5.08 1.98
C PHE A 117 -14.00 -5.29 3.44
N SER A 118 -14.76 -4.70 4.35
CA SER A 118 -14.58 -4.87 5.79
C SER A 118 -14.66 -6.35 6.19
N GLY A 119 -13.74 -6.77 7.07
CA GLY A 119 -13.65 -8.14 7.57
C GLY A 119 -13.31 -9.19 6.50
N SER A 120 -12.76 -8.79 5.36
CA SER A 120 -12.51 -9.67 4.21
C SER A 120 -11.08 -9.60 3.69
N SER A 121 -10.74 -10.56 2.82
CA SER A 121 -9.50 -10.57 2.04
C SER A 121 -9.80 -10.43 0.55
N THR A 122 -8.98 -9.64 -0.14
CA THR A 122 -9.02 -9.48 -1.60
C THR A 122 -7.76 -10.09 -2.21
N ALA A 123 -7.94 -11.06 -3.09
CA ALA A 123 -6.85 -11.68 -3.83
C ALA A 123 -6.38 -10.77 -4.99
N LEU A 124 -5.06 -10.61 -5.09
CA LEU A 124 -4.38 -9.87 -6.14
C LEU A 124 -3.31 -10.76 -6.78
N SER A 125 -3.28 -10.76 -8.11
CA SER A 125 -2.27 -11.51 -8.85
C SER A 125 -1.41 -10.57 -9.66
N SER A 126 -0.11 -10.69 -9.47
CA SER A 126 0.92 -9.94 -10.20
C SER A 126 1.76 -10.90 -11.02
N GLU A 127 2.21 -10.47 -12.20
CA GLU A 127 3.12 -11.22 -13.05
C GLU A 127 4.44 -10.48 -13.15
N MET A 128 5.54 -11.21 -13.00
CA MET A 128 6.89 -10.66 -13.13
C MET A 128 7.79 -11.60 -13.91
N GLN A 129 8.84 -11.03 -14.49
CA GLN A 129 9.88 -11.78 -15.18
C GLN A 129 10.96 -12.20 -14.18
N LEU A 130 11.23 -13.50 -14.14
CA LEU A 130 12.36 -14.09 -13.45
C LEU A 130 13.46 -14.35 -14.48
N PRO A 131 14.59 -13.62 -14.46
CA PRO A 131 15.70 -13.88 -15.37
C PRO A 131 16.42 -15.17 -15.00
N LYS A 132 16.98 -15.86 -15.99
CA LYS A 132 17.85 -17.01 -15.79
C LYS A 132 19.25 -16.55 -15.44
N SER A 133 19.78 -17.01 -14.31
CA SER A 133 21.17 -16.79 -13.91
C SER A 133 21.67 -17.98 -13.10
N PRO A 134 23.00 -18.20 -13.01
CA PRO A 134 23.58 -19.25 -12.18
C PRO A 134 23.07 -19.25 -10.72
N GLU A 135 22.82 -18.06 -10.17
CA GLU A 135 22.38 -17.85 -8.79
C GLU A 135 20.95 -18.35 -8.54
N VAL A 136 20.08 -18.32 -9.55
CA VAL A 136 18.67 -18.73 -9.44
C VAL A 136 18.34 -20.02 -10.20
N MET A 137 19.36 -20.74 -10.70
CA MET A 137 19.14 -21.96 -11.50
C MET A 137 18.39 -23.06 -10.75
N GLU A 138 18.64 -23.19 -9.44
CA GLU A 138 17.91 -24.14 -8.60
C GLU A 138 16.42 -23.76 -8.50
N ILE A 139 16.13 -22.48 -8.26
CA ILE A 139 14.77 -21.94 -8.18
C ILE A 139 14.05 -22.14 -9.52
N TRP A 140 14.73 -21.86 -10.64
CA TRP A 140 14.22 -22.10 -11.99
C TRP A 140 13.84 -23.56 -12.22
N SER A 141 14.72 -24.49 -11.82
CA SER A 141 14.51 -25.92 -12.00
C SER A 141 13.32 -26.42 -11.16
N LYS A 142 13.19 -25.92 -9.92
CA LYS A 142 12.05 -26.21 -9.03
C LYS A 142 10.73 -25.69 -9.60
N LEU A 143 10.70 -24.44 -10.07
CA LEU A 143 9.52 -23.84 -10.70
C LEU A 143 9.09 -24.58 -11.99
N LEU A 144 10.04 -25.00 -12.83
CA LEU A 144 9.76 -25.80 -14.03
C LEU A 144 9.11 -27.16 -13.71
N ASN A 145 9.51 -27.77 -12.59
CA ASN A 145 8.97 -29.04 -12.12
C ASN A 145 7.73 -28.87 -11.23
N ASN A 146 7.22 -27.64 -11.08
CA ASN A 146 6.11 -27.30 -10.19
C ASN A 146 6.36 -27.68 -8.72
N ASP A 147 7.63 -27.70 -8.30
CA ASP A 147 8.07 -27.90 -6.91
C ASP A 147 8.21 -26.53 -6.23
N THR A 148 7.08 -25.94 -5.83
CA THR A 148 7.06 -24.65 -5.13
C THR A 148 7.33 -24.78 -3.63
N GLU A 149 7.10 -25.96 -3.05
CA GLU A 149 7.31 -26.26 -1.63
C GLU A 149 8.81 -26.36 -1.28
N GLY A 150 9.65 -26.73 -2.25
CA GLY A 150 11.11 -26.75 -2.09
C GLY A 150 11.78 -25.37 -2.10
N VAL A 151 11.03 -24.26 -2.20
CA VAL A 151 11.56 -22.89 -2.24
C VAL A 151 10.92 -22.07 -1.12
N THR A 152 11.74 -21.44 -0.28
CA THR A 152 11.22 -20.47 0.70
C THR A 152 11.00 -19.14 0.00
N TRP A 153 9.77 -18.63 0.03
CA TRP A 153 9.44 -17.37 -0.62
C TRP A 153 9.24 -16.27 0.40
N ARG A 154 9.67 -15.06 0.06
CA ARG A 154 9.44 -13.87 0.86
C ARG A 154 9.18 -12.67 -0.03
N ALA A 155 8.16 -11.90 0.31
CA ALA A 155 7.83 -10.64 -0.34
C ALA A 155 8.00 -9.49 0.66
N ASP A 156 8.83 -8.52 0.30
CA ASP A 156 8.98 -7.25 1.03
C ASP A 156 8.45 -6.13 0.14
N GLY A 157 7.56 -5.29 0.66
CA GLY A 157 6.98 -4.26 -0.18
C GLY A 157 6.24 -3.16 0.56
N VAL A 158 5.65 -2.29 -0.24
CA VAL A 158 4.79 -1.20 0.19
C VAL A 158 3.46 -1.33 -0.52
N VAL A 159 2.38 -1.26 0.24
CA VAL A 159 1.01 -1.10 -0.28
C VAL A 159 0.54 0.32 -0.01
N GLN A 160 -0.09 0.94 -1.00
CA GLN A 160 -0.76 2.23 -0.88
C GLN A 160 -2.26 1.97 -0.81
N ILE A 161 -2.82 2.24 0.37
CA ILE A 161 -4.24 2.12 0.67
C ILE A 161 -4.85 3.51 0.51
N GLU A 162 -5.96 3.61 -0.21
CA GLU A 162 -6.64 4.87 -0.47
C GLU A 162 -8.01 4.88 0.20
N THR A 163 -8.28 5.96 0.94
CA THR A 163 -9.58 6.29 1.53
C THR A 163 -10.20 7.47 0.78
N ALA A 164 -11.35 7.94 1.24
CA ALA A 164 -11.96 9.16 0.69
C ALA A 164 -11.16 10.44 1.00
N PHE A 165 -10.26 10.41 2.00
CA PHE A 165 -9.59 11.59 2.52
C PHE A 165 -8.06 11.52 2.46
N SER A 166 -7.48 10.32 2.36
CA SER A 166 -6.04 10.12 2.43
C SER A 166 -5.54 8.92 1.62
N ILE A 167 -4.23 8.93 1.33
CA ILE A 167 -3.47 7.76 0.87
C ILE A 167 -2.52 7.39 2.01
N ILE A 168 -2.59 6.14 2.44
CA ILE A 168 -1.79 5.59 3.53
C ILE A 168 -0.81 4.59 2.93
N GLU A 169 0.47 4.82 3.14
CA GLU A 169 1.53 3.89 2.74
C GLU A 169 1.84 2.94 3.89
N LYS A 170 1.83 1.64 3.60
CA LYS A 170 2.10 0.61 4.59
C LYS A 170 3.14 -0.38 4.06
N ASP A 171 4.22 -0.53 4.81
CA ASP A 171 5.20 -1.60 4.58
C ASP A 171 4.60 -2.97 4.95
N PHE A 172 4.97 -3.99 4.18
CA PHE A 172 4.66 -5.37 4.49
C PHE A 172 5.86 -6.28 4.24
N ASN A 173 5.94 -7.34 5.03
CA ASN A 173 6.85 -8.45 4.88
C ASN A 173 6.03 -9.72 5.08
N SER A 174 6.08 -10.62 4.12
CA SER A 174 5.34 -11.88 4.18
C SER A 174 6.15 -13.01 3.57
N SER A 175 6.21 -14.14 4.25
CA SER A 175 6.89 -15.34 3.79
C SER A 175 5.89 -16.49 3.65
N LEU A 176 6.17 -17.38 2.70
CA LEU A 176 5.44 -18.63 2.46
C LEU A 176 6.30 -19.82 2.89
#